data_AF-A0A2Z2P1L6-F1
#
_entry.id   AF-A0A2Z2P1L6-F1
#
_cell.length_a   1.000
_cell.length_b   1.000
_cell.length_c   1.000
_cell.angle_alpha   90.00
_cell.angle_beta   90.00
_cell.angle_gamma   90.00
#
_symmetry.space_group_name_H-M   'P 1'
#
loop_
_entity.id
_entity.type
_entity.pdbx_description
1 polymer ?
#
loop_
_entity_poly.entity_id
_entity_poly.type
_entity_poly.pdbx_seq_one_letter_code
_entity_poly.pdbx_strand_id
1 'polypeptide(L)'
;MARRMGSWWIKDGLVGRRIEAQSFASTFDLIPGFDWTEDHGDSNVKEKDFVVTTNYDEKTDNVDCLMMSSHGSPGRFSVWDGSVSTSDSVAFGAGDLEVWASHACQVLKHDSNNRVWDWIPAFEGLHYMCGFHTNSYSGGGRDQRGFWFAWYGGVAHALMSGFFTHYPIRTAWKKANRMVEGSNVEWAYLRASGTSDSGVTANTYNEKFTSGEPTDPDRSRTFHWTRGTC
;
A
#
# COMPACT_ATOMS: atom_id res chain seq x y z
N MET A 1 0.02 -19.25 8.94
CA MET A 1 0.05 -19.11 7.46
C MET A 1 1.05 -18.02 7.13
N ALA A 2 1.76 -18.11 6.00
CA ALA A 2 2.61 -17.02 5.53
C ALA A 2 1.72 -15.88 4.97
N ARG A 3 2.21 -14.64 5.06
CA ARG A 3 1.52 -13.48 4.48
C ARG A 3 1.81 -13.41 3.00
N ARG A 4 0.77 -13.17 2.23
CA ARG A 4 0.76 -13.13 0.77
C ARG A 4 1.12 -11.73 0.29
N MET A 5 2.28 -11.59 -0.34
CA MET A 5 2.74 -10.32 -0.91
C MET A 5 2.39 -10.25 -2.40
N GLY A 6 2.06 -9.04 -2.86
CA GLY A 6 1.67 -8.74 -4.22
C GLY A 6 2.47 -7.60 -4.87
N SER A 7 2.78 -7.74 -6.17
CA SER A 7 3.41 -6.70 -7.00
C SER A 7 2.60 -6.41 -8.27
N TRP A 8 2.11 -5.17 -8.40
CA TRP A 8 1.34 -4.72 -9.57
C TRP A 8 2.06 -3.56 -10.25
N TRP A 9 2.11 -3.53 -11.58
CA TRP A 9 2.59 -2.35 -12.32
C TRP A 9 1.96 -2.21 -13.70
N ILE A 10 1.86 -0.98 -14.20
CA ILE A 10 1.55 -0.72 -15.61
C ILE A 10 2.81 -0.35 -16.38
N LYS A 11 2.98 -0.89 -17.60
CA LYS A 11 4.01 -0.46 -18.55
C LYS A 11 3.49 0.65 -19.44
N ASP A 12 3.95 1.83 -19.14
CA ASP A 12 3.96 3.02 -20.00
C ASP A 12 5.31 3.17 -20.73
N GLY A 13 6.12 2.10 -20.77
CA GLY A 13 7.48 2.11 -21.30
C GLY A 13 8.59 2.31 -20.27
N LEU A 14 8.28 2.54 -18.99
CA LEU A 14 9.28 2.68 -17.92
C LEU A 14 9.49 1.37 -17.15
N VAL A 15 10.70 0.80 -17.23
CA VAL A 15 11.09 -0.43 -16.50
C VAL A 15 11.08 -0.22 -14.97
N GLY A 16 11.20 1.03 -14.52
CA GLY A 16 11.29 1.36 -13.11
C GLY A 16 10.12 0.95 -12.26
N ARG A 17 8.89 1.06 -12.79
CA ARG A 17 7.68 0.66 -12.06
C ARG A 17 7.68 -0.83 -11.70
N ARG A 18 8.10 -1.67 -12.65
CA ARG A 18 8.26 -3.11 -12.41
C ARG A 18 9.27 -3.35 -11.30
N ILE A 19 10.46 -2.75 -11.41
CA ILE A 19 11.52 -2.92 -10.41
C ILE A 19 11.03 -2.51 -9.03
N GLU A 20 10.34 -1.37 -8.93
CA GLU A 20 9.84 -0.87 -7.66
C GLU A 20 8.80 -1.81 -7.05
N ALA A 21 7.76 -2.19 -7.81
CA ALA A 21 6.72 -3.09 -7.33
C ALA A 21 7.27 -4.47 -6.93
N GLN A 22 8.07 -5.10 -7.80
CA GLN A 22 8.64 -6.43 -7.54
C GLN A 22 9.63 -6.41 -6.38
N SER A 23 10.42 -5.33 -6.24
CA SER A 23 11.38 -5.22 -5.14
C SER A 23 10.73 -5.22 -3.77
N PHE A 24 9.46 -4.81 -3.64
CA PHE A 24 8.74 -4.92 -2.37
C PHE A 24 8.50 -6.38 -2.00
N ALA A 25 7.81 -7.12 -2.88
CA ALA A 25 7.42 -8.50 -2.62
C ALA A 25 8.65 -9.41 -2.53
N SER A 26 9.61 -9.29 -3.46
CA SER A 26 10.83 -10.10 -3.46
C SER A 26 11.73 -9.86 -2.25
N THR A 27 11.64 -8.69 -1.61
CA THR A 27 12.43 -8.41 -0.39
C THR A 27 11.81 -9.06 0.83
N PHE A 28 10.48 -9.10 0.94
CA PHE A 28 9.79 -9.86 1.99
C PHE A 28 9.96 -11.37 1.83
N ASP A 29 10.03 -11.86 0.59
CA ASP A 29 10.29 -13.27 0.27
C ASP A 29 11.65 -13.80 0.80
N LEU A 30 12.53 -12.90 1.27
CA LEU A 30 13.81 -13.27 1.91
C LEU A 30 13.68 -13.80 3.34
N ILE A 31 12.51 -13.60 3.98
CA ILE A 31 12.33 -13.93 5.40
C ILE A 31 11.14 -14.88 5.63
N PRO A 32 11.21 -15.78 6.63
CA PRO A 32 10.10 -16.67 6.92
C PRO A 32 8.81 -15.92 7.28
N GLY A 33 7.67 -16.48 6.87
CA GLY A 33 6.34 -15.95 7.21
C GLY A 33 5.78 -14.97 6.18
N PHE A 34 6.46 -14.77 5.05
CA PHE A 34 6.00 -14.00 3.90
C PHE A 34 6.29 -14.80 2.62
N ASP A 35 5.33 -14.78 1.70
CA ASP A 35 5.45 -15.42 0.39
C ASP A 35 5.06 -14.41 -0.69
N TRP A 36 5.87 -14.27 -1.72
CA TRP A 36 5.46 -13.55 -2.93
C TRP A 36 4.54 -14.43 -3.78
N THR A 37 3.24 -14.12 -3.76
CA THR A 37 2.21 -14.99 -4.34
C THR A 37 1.61 -14.45 -5.63
N GLU A 38 1.66 -13.13 -5.84
CA GLU A 38 1.03 -12.49 -6.99
C GLU A 38 1.98 -11.46 -7.65
N ASP A 39 2.14 -11.56 -8.96
CA ASP A 39 3.02 -10.71 -9.78
C ASP A 39 2.32 -10.33 -11.10
N HIS A 40 1.73 -9.14 -11.15
CA HIS A 40 0.90 -8.70 -12.28
C HIS A 40 1.48 -7.44 -12.94
N GLY A 41 1.82 -7.58 -14.22
CA GLY A 41 2.34 -6.48 -15.02
C GLY A 41 1.48 -6.14 -16.22
N ASP A 42 1.48 -4.88 -16.58
CA ASP A 42 1.09 -4.37 -17.89
C ASP A 42 -0.36 -4.74 -18.21
N SER A 43 -0.60 -5.39 -19.35
CA SER A 43 -1.91 -5.84 -19.78
C SER A 43 -2.63 -6.77 -18.79
N ASN A 44 -1.92 -7.31 -17.81
CA ASN A 44 -2.50 -8.18 -16.79
C ASN A 44 -3.03 -7.42 -15.57
N VAL A 45 -2.72 -6.12 -15.43
CA VAL A 45 -3.26 -5.25 -14.38
C VAL A 45 -4.55 -4.60 -14.89
N LYS A 46 -5.69 -5.16 -14.52
CA LYS A 46 -7.01 -4.70 -14.98
C LYS A 46 -7.82 -4.08 -13.86
N GLU A 47 -8.82 -3.30 -14.20
CA GLU A 47 -9.74 -2.68 -13.24
C GLU A 47 -10.40 -3.72 -12.33
N LYS A 48 -10.84 -4.84 -12.92
CA LYS A 48 -11.40 -5.99 -12.22
C LYS A 48 -10.47 -6.66 -11.19
N ASP A 49 -9.16 -6.39 -11.24
CA ASP A 49 -8.27 -6.91 -10.20
C ASP A 49 -8.52 -6.23 -8.85
N PHE A 50 -9.13 -5.04 -8.85
CA PHE A 50 -9.42 -4.18 -7.70
C PHE A 50 -10.93 -4.00 -7.46
N VAL A 51 -11.68 -3.72 -8.55
CA VAL A 51 -13.09 -3.35 -8.46
C VAL A 51 -13.96 -4.59 -8.34
N VAL A 52 -14.91 -4.54 -7.41
CA VAL A 52 -15.91 -5.57 -7.18
C VAL A 52 -16.74 -5.77 -8.44
N THR A 53 -16.62 -6.95 -9.04
CA THR A 53 -17.38 -7.31 -10.24
C THR A 53 -18.05 -8.66 -10.06
N THR A 54 -19.27 -8.80 -10.58
CA THR A 54 -20.03 -10.06 -10.45
C THR A 54 -19.25 -11.21 -11.11
N ASN A 55 -19.03 -12.31 -10.38
CA ASN A 55 -18.31 -13.51 -10.81
C ASN A 55 -16.80 -13.33 -11.03
N TYR A 56 -16.14 -12.50 -10.24
CA TYR A 56 -14.68 -12.34 -10.32
C TYR A 56 -14.06 -12.41 -8.91
N ASP A 57 -13.18 -13.39 -8.69
CA ASP A 57 -12.57 -13.70 -7.38
C ASP A 57 -11.40 -12.75 -7.01
N GLU A 58 -11.56 -11.44 -7.27
CA GLU A 58 -10.70 -10.30 -6.87
C GLU A 58 -9.21 -10.60 -6.60
N LYS A 59 -8.33 -10.20 -7.52
CA LYS A 59 -6.89 -10.56 -7.44
C LYS A 59 -6.12 -9.79 -6.36
N THR A 60 -6.53 -8.58 -5.98
CA THR A 60 -5.92 -7.86 -4.85
C THR A 60 -6.35 -8.39 -3.50
N ASP A 61 -7.45 -9.14 -3.43
CA ASP A 61 -7.94 -9.76 -2.20
C ASP A 61 -7.18 -11.03 -1.86
N ASN A 62 -6.48 -11.59 -2.84
CA ASN A 62 -5.58 -12.71 -2.64
C ASN A 62 -4.25 -12.35 -1.98
N VAL A 63 -4.02 -11.09 -1.60
CA VAL A 63 -2.79 -10.65 -0.93
C VAL A 63 -3.07 -9.89 0.36
N ASP A 64 -2.16 -10.04 1.31
CA ASP A 64 -2.16 -9.30 2.58
C ASP A 64 -1.53 -7.92 2.41
N CYS A 65 -0.55 -7.81 1.50
CA CYS A 65 0.10 -6.54 1.18
C CYS A 65 0.38 -6.42 -0.31
N LEU A 66 0.05 -5.26 -0.88
CA LEU A 66 0.21 -4.95 -2.28
C LEU A 66 1.07 -3.69 -2.47
N MET A 67 2.14 -3.80 -3.25
CA MET A 67 2.82 -2.64 -3.83
C MET A 67 2.42 -2.48 -5.30
N MET A 68 1.76 -1.37 -5.61
CA MET A 68 1.36 -1.01 -6.96
C MET A 68 2.22 0.13 -7.52
N SER A 69 2.68 0.03 -8.76
CA SER A 69 3.34 1.13 -9.45
C SER A 69 2.60 1.53 -10.71
N SER A 70 2.05 2.75 -10.74
CA SER A 70 1.22 3.22 -11.84
C SER A 70 1.27 4.73 -12.03
N HIS A 71 0.39 5.26 -12.89
CA HIS A 71 0.07 6.67 -12.89
C HIS A 71 -1.03 6.93 -11.88
N GLY A 72 -1.06 8.14 -11.35
CA GLY A 72 -2.09 8.59 -10.45
C GLY A 72 -2.51 10.01 -10.75
N SER A 73 -3.72 10.32 -10.33
CA SER A 73 -4.22 11.67 -10.23
C SER A 73 -5.11 11.76 -8.98
N PRO A 74 -5.54 12.95 -8.56
CA PRO A 74 -6.41 13.06 -7.39
C PRO A 74 -7.65 12.17 -7.50
N GLY A 75 -7.86 11.28 -6.53
CA GLY A 75 -8.99 10.34 -6.45
C GLY A 75 -8.98 9.17 -7.45
N ARG A 76 -7.86 8.86 -8.12
CA ARG A 76 -7.76 7.67 -8.99
C ARG A 76 -6.32 7.23 -9.27
N PHE A 77 -6.16 5.97 -9.63
CA PHE A 77 -4.91 5.43 -10.19
C PHE A 77 -5.19 4.66 -11.49
N SER A 78 -4.20 4.62 -12.37
CA SER A 78 -4.33 3.94 -13.66
C SER A 78 -4.05 2.45 -13.53
N VAL A 79 -4.86 1.66 -14.24
CA VAL A 79 -4.63 0.26 -14.58
C VAL A 79 -4.43 0.17 -16.09
N TRP A 80 -4.19 -1.01 -16.64
CA TRP A 80 -4.09 -1.15 -18.08
C TRP A 80 -5.44 -0.88 -18.76
N ASP A 81 -5.42 0.03 -19.74
CA ASP A 81 -6.59 0.50 -20.48
C ASP A 81 -7.73 1.02 -19.59
N GLY A 82 -7.42 1.53 -18.40
CA GLY A 82 -8.45 2.03 -17.48
C GLY A 82 -7.92 2.72 -16.23
N SER A 83 -8.80 2.92 -15.27
CA SER A 83 -8.45 3.48 -13.96
C SER A 83 -9.40 2.97 -12.88
N VAL A 84 -8.90 2.91 -11.65
CA VAL A 84 -9.71 2.72 -10.44
C VAL A 84 -9.77 4.05 -9.71
N SER A 85 -10.94 4.40 -9.20
CA SER A 85 -11.27 5.70 -8.64
C SER A 85 -12.05 5.60 -7.33
N THR A 86 -12.17 6.72 -6.64
CA THR A 86 -12.96 6.84 -5.39
C THR A 86 -14.46 6.58 -5.57
N SER A 87 -14.98 6.52 -6.81
CA SER A 87 -16.37 6.16 -7.08
C SER A 87 -16.59 4.67 -7.28
N ASP A 88 -15.52 3.88 -7.39
CA ASP A 88 -15.63 2.45 -7.62
C ASP A 88 -15.78 1.72 -6.29
N SER A 89 -16.54 0.62 -6.30
CA SER A 89 -16.56 -0.32 -5.18
C SER A 89 -15.31 -1.18 -5.30
N VAL A 90 -14.34 -0.95 -4.42
CA VAL A 90 -13.07 -1.66 -4.43
C VAL A 90 -13.05 -2.61 -3.24
N ALA A 91 -12.73 -3.87 -3.51
CA ALA A 91 -12.39 -4.81 -2.47
C ALA A 91 -10.86 -4.93 -2.43
N PHE A 92 -10.33 -4.86 -1.22
CA PHE A 92 -8.90 -4.93 -0.99
C PHE A 92 -8.64 -5.83 0.21
N GLY A 93 -7.96 -6.94 -0.06
CA GLY A 93 -7.39 -7.85 0.94
C GLY A 93 -8.40 -8.85 1.53
N ALA A 94 -7.89 -10.01 1.98
CA ALA A 94 -8.70 -11.07 2.57
C ALA A 94 -8.11 -11.70 3.84
N GLY A 95 -7.91 -10.91 4.89
CA GLY A 95 -8.11 -11.34 6.28
C GLY A 95 -6.89 -11.44 7.22
N ASP A 96 -5.78 -10.71 7.01
CA ASP A 96 -4.72 -10.55 8.04
C ASP A 96 -4.15 -9.12 8.12
N LEU A 97 -3.44 -8.60 7.10
CA LEU A 97 -2.73 -7.29 7.17
C LEU A 97 -3.40 -6.11 6.42
N GLU A 98 -3.83 -6.33 5.18
CA GLU A 98 -4.49 -5.38 4.26
C GLU A 98 -3.78 -4.03 4.11
N VAL A 99 -2.59 -4.08 3.50
CA VAL A 99 -1.80 -2.89 3.17
C VAL A 99 -1.76 -2.70 1.66
N TRP A 100 -2.20 -1.54 1.19
CA TRP A 100 -1.97 -1.10 -0.18
C TRP A 100 -1.01 0.09 -0.20
N ALA A 101 0.13 -0.08 -0.84
CA ALA A 101 1.07 1.01 -1.10
C ALA A 101 1.16 1.25 -2.59
N SER A 102 1.16 2.52 -3.00
CA SER A 102 1.27 2.87 -4.40
C SER A 102 2.36 3.88 -4.68
N HIS A 103 3.09 3.60 -5.75
CA HIS A 103 3.70 4.62 -6.59
C HIS A 103 2.67 5.09 -7.61
N ALA A 104 1.79 6.00 -7.20
CA ALA A 104 0.89 6.68 -8.10
C ALA A 104 0.76 8.14 -7.64
N CYS A 105 1.04 9.08 -8.54
CA CYS A 105 1.05 10.50 -8.21
C CYS A 105 -0.29 10.96 -7.66
N GLN A 106 -0.28 11.76 -6.58
CA GLN A 106 -1.43 12.50 -6.09
C GLN A 106 -2.68 11.66 -5.72
N VAL A 107 -2.59 10.34 -5.62
CA VAL A 107 -3.73 9.48 -5.24
C VAL A 107 -4.33 9.88 -3.89
N LEU A 108 -3.46 10.29 -2.97
CA LEU A 108 -3.81 10.73 -1.61
C LEU A 108 -3.72 12.25 -1.45
N LYS A 109 -3.88 13.00 -2.56
CA LYS A 109 -3.98 14.45 -2.49
C LYS A 109 -5.17 14.85 -1.62
N HIS A 110 -4.98 15.89 -0.83
CA HIS A 110 -6.01 16.44 0.04
C HIS A 110 -6.03 17.96 -0.01
N ASP A 111 -7.01 18.52 -0.69
CA ASP A 111 -7.25 19.96 -0.75
C ASP A 111 -8.76 20.24 -0.67
N SER A 112 -9.18 21.49 -0.86
CA SER A 112 -10.59 21.87 -0.81
C SER A 112 -11.45 21.20 -1.88
N ASN A 113 -10.85 20.79 -2.99
CA ASN A 113 -11.50 20.24 -4.18
C ASN A 113 -11.31 18.72 -4.31
N ASN A 114 -10.36 18.13 -3.59
CA ASN A 114 -10.10 16.71 -3.57
C ASN A 114 -9.96 16.21 -2.13
N ARG A 115 -10.90 15.37 -1.71
CA ARG A 115 -10.93 14.84 -0.35
C ARG A 115 -10.37 13.44 -0.38
N VAL A 116 -9.25 13.23 0.31
CA VAL A 116 -8.71 11.88 0.50
C VAL A 116 -9.71 10.92 1.16
N TRP A 117 -10.67 11.47 1.91
CA TRP A 117 -11.77 10.73 2.54
C TRP A 117 -12.73 10.08 1.53
N ASP A 118 -12.71 10.50 0.27
CA ASP A 118 -13.51 9.88 -0.79
C ASP A 118 -13.05 8.44 -1.08
N TRP A 119 -11.84 8.04 -0.62
CA TRP A 119 -11.39 6.65 -0.66
C TRP A 119 -12.02 5.76 0.41
N ILE A 120 -12.65 6.31 1.46
CA ILE A 120 -13.19 5.52 2.58
C ILE A 120 -14.17 4.42 2.11
N PRO A 121 -15.13 4.68 1.21
CA PRO A 121 -16.03 3.62 0.72
C PRO A 121 -15.30 2.49 -0.01
N ALA A 122 -14.16 2.78 -0.65
CA ALA A 122 -13.27 1.81 -1.29
C ALA A 122 -12.26 1.19 -0.30
N PHE A 123 -12.35 1.53 0.99
CA PHE A 123 -11.42 1.16 2.06
C PHE A 123 -11.97 0.10 3.02
N GLU A 124 -13.10 -0.52 2.68
CA GLU A 124 -13.83 -1.43 3.57
C GLU A 124 -12.98 -2.63 4.05
N GLY A 125 -11.99 -3.07 3.26
CA GLY A 125 -11.02 -4.09 3.66
C GLY A 125 -9.64 -3.57 4.11
N LEU A 126 -9.20 -2.38 3.66
CA LEU A 126 -7.82 -1.91 3.92
C LEU A 126 -7.59 -1.35 5.33
N HIS A 127 -6.41 -1.66 5.86
CA HIS A 127 -5.85 -1.02 7.05
C HIS A 127 -4.96 0.16 6.72
N TYR A 128 -4.24 0.10 5.59
CA TYR A 128 -3.31 1.15 5.18
C TYR A 128 -3.38 1.43 3.67
N MET A 129 -3.50 2.71 3.33
CA MET A 129 -3.28 3.26 1.99
C MET A 129 -2.03 4.10 2.09
N CYS A 130 -0.98 3.70 1.41
CA CYS A 130 0.26 4.48 1.31
C CYS A 130 0.37 5.02 -0.12
N GLY A 131 0.70 6.29 -0.25
CA GLY A 131 0.79 6.94 -1.56
C GLY A 131 1.31 8.37 -1.47
N PHE A 132 0.95 9.19 -2.45
CA PHE A 132 1.46 10.56 -2.57
C PHE A 132 0.36 11.62 -2.51
N HIS A 133 0.70 12.72 -1.85
CA HIS A 133 -0.07 13.95 -1.91
C HIS A 133 0.30 14.79 -3.15
N THR A 134 1.60 14.82 -3.50
CA THR A 134 2.11 15.49 -4.72
C THR A 134 2.53 14.48 -5.78
N ASN A 135 3.27 14.93 -6.79
CA ASN A 135 3.87 14.04 -7.79
C ASN A 135 5.08 13.33 -7.19
N SER A 136 5.18 12.04 -7.48
CA SER A 136 6.38 11.25 -7.27
C SER A 136 7.20 11.22 -8.56
N TYR A 137 8.53 11.22 -8.44
CA TYR A 137 9.43 11.30 -9.60
C TYR A 137 10.31 10.06 -9.78
N SER A 138 10.26 9.10 -8.86
CA SER A 138 11.19 7.96 -8.84
C SER A 138 10.89 6.85 -9.87
N GLY A 139 9.82 6.98 -10.65
CA GLY A 139 9.25 5.92 -11.50
C GLY A 139 10.08 5.57 -12.74
N GLY A 140 11.17 6.30 -12.97
CA GLY A 140 12.08 6.17 -14.12
C GLY A 140 13.15 5.07 -14.00
N GLY A 141 13.15 4.27 -12.93
CA GLY A 141 13.93 3.02 -12.85
C GLY A 141 15.31 3.10 -12.23
N ARG A 142 15.53 4.04 -11.32
CA ARG A 142 16.72 4.07 -10.47
C ARG A 142 16.47 3.76 -9.01
N ASP A 143 15.23 3.89 -8.56
CA ASP A 143 14.95 3.92 -7.13
C ASP A 143 14.12 2.71 -6.69
N GLN A 144 14.56 2.10 -5.58
CA GLN A 144 13.99 0.88 -5.06
C GLN A 144 13.07 1.18 -3.87
N ARG A 145 12.02 2.01 -4.06
CA ARG A 145 11.12 2.34 -2.93
C ARG A 145 10.49 1.09 -2.34
N GLY A 146 10.08 0.14 -3.17
CA GLY A 146 9.56 -1.15 -2.73
C GLY A 146 10.55 -1.88 -1.81
N PHE A 147 11.82 -2.01 -2.21
CA PHE A 147 12.89 -2.54 -1.37
C PHE A 147 12.98 -1.79 -0.04
N TRP A 148 13.11 -0.45 -0.05
CA TRP A 148 13.25 0.32 1.20
C TRP A 148 12.04 0.20 2.10
N PHE A 149 10.84 0.12 1.51
CA PHE A 149 9.60 -0.04 2.26
C PHE A 149 9.54 -1.40 2.93
N ALA A 150 9.87 -2.49 2.24
CA ALA A 150 9.97 -3.82 2.82
C ALA A 150 11.11 -3.92 3.86
N TRP A 151 12.26 -3.33 3.55
CA TRP A 151 13.45 -3.31 4.40
C TRP A 151 13.16 -2.67 5.76
N TYR A 152 12.66 -1.44 5.77
CA TYR A 152 12.26 -0.78 7.02
C TYR A 152 10.98 -1.38 7.61
N GLY A 153 10.13 -1.95 6.77
CA GLY A 153 8.85 -2.55 7.14
C GLY A 153 9.00 -3.76 8.03
N GLY A 154 10.01 -4.61 7.81
CA GLY A 154 10.22 -5.77 8.67
C GLY A 154 11.46 -6.60 8.35
N VAL A 155 11.92 -6.56 7.10
CA VAL A 155 13.01 -7.44 6.63
C VAL A 155 14.33 -7.16 7.34
N ALA A 156 14.70 -5.88 7.51
CA ALA A 156 15.92 -5.52 8.23
C ALA A 156 15.90 -6.00 9.68
N HIS A 157 14.74 -5.89 10.34
CA HIS A 157 14.56 -6.36 11.70
C HIS A 157 14.62 -7.89 11.79
N ALA A 158 13.99 -8.61 10.87
CA ALA A 158 14.01 -10.07 10.85
C ALA A 158 15.42 -10.63 10.62
N LEU A 159 16.20 -10.01 9.73
CA LEU A 159 17.57 -10.45 9.41
C LEU A 159 18.61 -9.96 10.43
N MET A 160 18.40 -8.79 11.04
CA MET A 160 19.39 -8.10 11.87
C MET A 160 18.73 -7.41 13.08
N SER A 161 17.99 -8.18 13.87
CA SER A 161 17.15 -7.70 14.99
C SER A 161 17.92 -6.89 16.06
N GLY A 162 19.22 -7.12 16.21
CA GLY A 162 20.10 -6.35 17.10
C GLY A 162 20.50 -4.97 16.58
N PHE A 163 20.29 -4.67 15.30
CA PHE A 163 20.68 -3.41 14.66
C PHE A 163 19.51 -2.59 14.13
N PHE A 164 18.38 -3.25 13.84
CA PHE A 164 17.22 -2.61 13.24
C PHE A 164 15.95 -2.82 14.07
N THR A 165 15.25 -1.72 14.32
CA THR A 165 13.91 -1.74 14.91
C THR A 165 12.87 -2.14 13.87
N HIS A 166 11.90 -2.97 14.26
CA HIS A 166 10.71 -3.20 13.45
C HIS A 166 9.83 -1.94 13.45
N TYR A 167 9.86 -1.19 12.34
CA TYR A 167 9.12 0.05 12.24
C TYR A 167 7.64 -0.18 11.91
N PRO A 168 6.74 0.68 12.41
CA PRO A 168 5.37 0.68 11.93
C PRO A 168 5.28 1.02 10.44
N ILE A 169 4.25 0.54 9.73
CA ILE A 169 4.00 0.75 8.30
C ILE A 169 4.12 2.22 7.90
N ARG A 170 3.48 3.15 8.63
CA ARG A 170 3.61 4.60 8.37
C ARG A 170 5.06 5.10 8.43
N THR A 171 5.86 4.53 9.32
CA THR A 171 7.26 4.93 9.52
C THR A 171 8.15 4.31 8.46
N ALA A 172 7.89 3.05 8.10
CA ALA A 172 8.55 2.39 6.98
C ALA A 172 8.26 3.13 5.66
N TRP A 173 7.00 3.51 5.41
CA TRP A 173 6.60 4.28 4.22
C TRP A 173 7.31 5.64 4.18
N LYS A 174 7.28 6.40 5.29
CA LYS A 174 8.02 7.65 5.41
C LYS A 174 9.51 7.48 5.10
N LYS A 175 10.15 6.47 5.69
CA LYS A 175 11.59 6.21 5.48
C LYS A 175 11.89 5.83 4.03
N ALA A 176 11.08 4.97 3.42
CA ALA A 176 11.24 4.59 2.02
C ALA A 176 11.17 5.80 1.08
N ASN A 177 10.20 6.69 1.30
CA ASN A 177 10.11 7.94 0.54
C ASN A 177 11.33 8.83 0.73
N ARG A 178 11.86 8.95 1.95
CA ARG A 178 13.10 9.71 2.21
C ARG A 178 14.34 9.18 1.51
N MET A 179 14.38 7.88 1.22
CA MET A 179 15.51 7.27 0.50
C MET A 179 15.46 7.53 -1.00
N VAL A 180 14.28 7.87 -1.53
CA VAL A 180 13.98 7.79 -2.96
C VAL A 180 13.59 9.14 -3.54
N GLU A 181 12.87 9.95 -2.78
CA GLU A 181 12.26 11.17 -3.28
C GLU A 181 12.99 12.43 -2.81
N GLY A 182 12.89 13.47 -3.64
CA GLY A 182 13.36 14.81 -3.29
C GLY A 182 12.49 15.49 -2.24
N SER A 183 13.05 16.52 -1.59
CA SER A 183 12.36 17.29 -0.54
C SER A 183 11.09 18.01 -1.00
N ASN A 184 10.89 18.14 -2.31
CA ASN A 184 9.69 18.73 -2.94
C ASN A 184 8.53 17.72 -3.09
N VAL A 185 8.71 16.47 -2.67
CA VAL A 185 7.70 15.41 -2.75
C VAL A 185 7.06 15.20 -1.39
N GLU A 186 5.74 15.15 -1.39
CA GLU A 186 4.93 14.89 -0.22
C GLU A 186 4.30 13.51 -0.33
N TRP A 187 4.71 12.60 0.56
CA TRP A 187 4.05 11.32 0.77
C TRP A 187 2.82 11.52 1.66
N ALA A 188 1.89 10.59 1.60
CA ALA A 188 0.75 10.53 2.49
C ALA A 188 0.38 9.08 2.82
N TYR A 189 -0.42 8.91 3.87
CA TYR A 189 -1.15 7.69 4.12
C TYR A 189 -2.56 7.97 4.64
N LEU A 190 -3.49 7.10 4.29
CA LEU A 190 -4.77 6.90 4.96
C LEU A 190 -4.66 5.60 5.77
N ARG A 191 -5.12 5.59 7.02
CA ARG A 191 -5.13 4.37 7.83
C ARG A 191 -6.44 4.22 8.58
N ALA A 192 -6.89 2.98 8.72
CA ALA A 192 -7.93 2.64 9.68
C ALA A 192 -7.30 2.48 11.08
N SER A 193 -8.07 2.82 12.11
CA SER A 193 -7.82 2.44 13.49
C SER A 193 -9.05 1.74 14.04
N GLY A 194 -8.80 0.79 14.94
CA GLY A 194 -9.87 0.06 15.61
C GLY A 194 -10.30 0.76 16.89
N THR A 195 -11.57 0.65 17.21
CA THR A 195 -12.07 0.93 18.56
C THR A 195 -12.16 -0.41 19.28
N SER A 196 -11.50 -0.56 20.44
CA SER A 196 -11.66 -1.77 21.25
C SER A 196 -13.09 -1.92 21.76
N ASP A 197 -13.47 -3.10 22.21
CA ASP A 197 -14.78 -3.36 22.87
C ASP A 197 -15.07 -2.40 24.04
N SER A 198 -14.02 -1.79 24.61
CA SER A 198 -14.10 -0.78 25.67
C SER A 198 -14.28 0.67 25.18
N GLY A 199 -14.45 0.90 23.87
CA GLY A 199 -14.65 2.25 23.30
C GLY A 199 -13.36 3.07 23.15
N VAL A 200 -12.19 2.47 23.37
CA VAL A 200 -10.90 3.17 23.24
C VAL A 200 -10.41 3.04 21.80
N THR A 201 -10.20 4.18 21.12
CA THR A 201 -9.52 4.20 19.82
C THR A 201 -8.08 3.72 20.02
N ALA A 202 -7.80 2.51 19.57
CA ALA A 202 -6.49 1.91 19.65
C ALA A 202 -5.73 2.24 18.36
N ASN A 203 -4.53 2.80 18.53
CA ASN A 203 -3.59 3.01 17.43
C ASN A 203 -3.08 1.69 16.81
N THR A 204 -3.60 0.53 17.19
CA THR A 204 -2.82 -0.71 17.26
C THR A 204 -3.25 -1.77 16.27
N TYR A 205 -4.00 -1.48 15.21
CA TYR A 205 -4.38 -2.50 14.24
C TYR A 205 -3.40 -2.51 13.06
N ASN A 206 -2.78 -3.67 12.80
CA ASN A 206 -1.82 -3.88 11.72
C ASN A 206 -0.82 -2.74 11.57
N GLU A 207 -0.23 -2.30 12.68
CA GLU A 207 0.72 -1.22 12.65
C GLU A 207 2.06 -1.66 12.07
N LYS A 208 2.31 -2.96 12.01
CA LYS A 208 3.54 -3.61 11.57
C LYS A 208 3.23 -4.78 10.65
N PHE A 209 4.20 -5.17 9.84
CA PHE A 209 4.12 -6.41 9.06
C PHE A 209 4.45 -7.60 9.98
N THR A 210 3.64 -7.91 10.99
CA THR A 210 3.85 -9.08 11.88
C THR A 210 2.54 -9.70 12.31
N SER A 211 2.57 -11.01 12.59
CA SER A 211 1.51 -11.71 13.31
C SER A 211 1.34 -11.15 14.73
N GLY A 212 0.12 -10.83 15.14
CA GLY A 212 -0.20 -10.53 16.53
C GLY A 212 -0.57 -9.08 16.83
N GLU A 213 -0.76 -8.27 15.80
CA GLU A 213 -1.67 -7.13 15.94
C GLU A 213 -3.10 -7.70 16.20
N PRO A 214 -4.05 -6.91 16.74
CA PRO A 214 -5.38 -7.37 17.14
C PRO A 214 -6.14 -8.07 16.00
N THR A 215 -7.34 -8.61 16.26
CA THR A 215 -8.27 -9.09 15.21
C THR A 215 -9.19 -7.98 14.70
N ASP A 216 -9.47 -7.99 13.40
CA ASP A 216 -10.06 -6.87 12.67
C ASP A 216 -11.38 -6.43 13.32
N PRO A 217 -11.54 -5.15 13.67
CA PRO A 217 -12.83 -4.64 14.09
C PRO A 217 -13.81 -4.68 12.91
N ASP A 218 -14.74 -5.64 12.97
CA ASP A 218 -15.81 -5.82 11.97
C ASP A 218 -16.74 -4.60 11.83
N ARG A 219 -16.72 -3.67 12.80
CA ARG A 219 -17.55 -2.46 12.87
C ARG A 219 -16.80 -1.31 13.56
N SER A 220 -17.17 -0.07 13.22
CA SER A 220 -16.72 1.17 13.91
C SER A 220 -15.24 1.53 13.75
N ARG A 221 -14.72 1.49 12.52
CA ARG A 221 -13.39 1.99 12.17
C ARG A 221 -13.33 3.51 12.21
N THR A 222 -12.23 4.06 12.72
CA THR A 222 -11.91 5.48 12.59
C THR A 222 -10.78 5.65 11.57
N PHE A 223 -10.91 6.60 10.66
CA PHE A 223 -9.89 6.83 9.63
C PHE A 223 -9.02 8.02 9.98
N HIS A 224 -7.71 7.85 9.81
CA HIS A 224 -6.72 8.90 9.99
C HIS A 224 -5.95 9.12 8.70
N TRP A 225 -5.74 10.39 8.37
CA TRP A 225 -4.90 10.76 7.25
C TRP A 225 -3.70 11.57 7.74
N THR A 226 -2.55 11.40 7.08
CA THR A 226 -1.35 12.19 7.33
C THR A 226 -0.57 12.34 6.04
N ARG A 227 0.03 13.52 5.85
CA ARG A 227 1.06 13.78 4.84
C ARG A 227 2.35 14.25 5.48
N GLY A 228 3.45 14.09 4.76
CA GLY A 228 4.74 14.67 5.14
C GLY A 228 5.64 14.88 3.94
N THR A 229 6.65 15.72 4.10
CA THR A 229 7.71 15.92 3.12
C THR A 229 8.81 14.87 3.31
N CYS A 230 9.60 14.64 2.26
CA CYS A 230 10.80 13.82 2.32
C CYS A 230 11.87 14.53 3.16
#